data_AF-R4X2C2-F1
#
_entry.id   AF-R4X2C2-F1
#
_cell.length_a   1.000
_cell.length_b   1.000
_cell.length_c   1.000
_cell.angle_alpha   90.00
_cell.angle_beta   90.00
_cell.angle_gamma   90.00
#
_symmetry.space_group_name_H-M   'P 1'
#
loop_
_entity.id
_entity.type
_entity.pdbx_description
1 polymer ?
#
loop_
_entity_poly.entity_id
_entity_poly.type
_entity_poly.pdbx_seq_one_letter_code
_entity_poly.pdbx_strand_id
1 'polypeptide(L)'
;MQPLETLAAYLERALDKAASIVMIRHTADVCTVYIGDPAGPKDELKRIHSISNLLADKILESTSSGANRTEINGQTYRFVRSFTQVEDLAAVVFKPA
;
A
#
# COMPACT_ATOMS: atom_id res chain seq x y z
N MET A 1 -0.28 -3.04 -16.02
CA MET A 1 0.10 -1.84 -15.24
C MET A 1 1.48 -2.07 -14.67
N GLN A 2 2.35 -1.06 -14.67
CA GLN A 2 3.64 -1.18 -13.99
C GLN A 2 3.41 -1.15 -12.46
N PRO A 3 4.19 -1.91 -11.66
CA PRO A 3 4.01 -1.98 -10.21
C PRO A 3 4.11 -0.61 -9.53
N LEU A 4 5.13 0.17 -9.88
CA LEU A 4 5.34 1.50 -9.29
C LEU A 4 4.26 2.50 -9.70
N GLU A 5 3.78 2.47 -10.93
CA GLU A 5 2.64 3.32 -11.36
C GLU A 5 1.36 2.98 -10.59
N THR A 6 1.14 1.70 -10.33
CA THR A 6 0.00 1.23 -9.52
C THR A 6 0.11 1.76 -8.09
N LEU A 7 1.31 1.67 -7.50
CA LEU A 7 1.58 2.21 -6.17
C LEU A 7 1.43 3.74 -6.13
N ALA A 8 1.92 4.46 -7.14
CA ALA A 8 1.79 5.92 -7.25
C ALA A 8 0.32 6.35 -7.20
N ALA A 9 -0.55 5.72 -8.00
CA ALA A 9 -1.98 6.00 -8.00
C ALA A 9 -2.65 5.73 -6.64
N TYR A 10 -2.14 4.77 -5.85
CA TYR A 10 -2.61 4.55 -4.49
C TYR A 10 -2.08 5.62 -3.52
N LEU A 11 -0.81 5.99 -3.63
CA LEU A 11 -0.19 7.03 -2.78
C LEU A 11 -0.87 8.39 -2.97
N GLU A 12 -1.19 8.78 -4.20
CA GLU A 12 -1.94 10.01 -4.51
C GLU A 12 -3.29 10.03 -3.76
N ARG A 13 -4.06 8.94 -3.86
CA ARG A 13 -5.35 8.82 -3.17
C ARG A 13 -5.23 8.84 -1.64
N ALA A 14 -4.10 8.36 -1.11
CA ALA A 14 -3.81 8.36 0.31
C ALA A 14 -3.40 9.75 0.82
N LEU A 15 -2.61 10.49 0.04
CA LEU A 15 -2.25 11.88 0.32
C LEU A 15 -3.49 12.78 0.43
N ASP A 16 -4.42 12.67 -0.52
CA ASP A 16 -5.67 13.45 -0.54
C ASP A 16 -6.52 13.27 0.73
N LYS A 17 -6.34 12.15 1.44
CA LYS A 17 -7.11 11.78 2.63
C LYS A 17 -6.30 11.79 3.92
N ALA A 18 -5.04 12.23 3.86
CA ALA A 18 -4.09 12.12 4.97
C ALA A 18 -4.06 10.70 5.60
N ALA A 19 -4.16 9.67 4.76
CA ALA A 19 -4.31 8.27 5.16
C ALA A 19 -3.10 7.42 4.70
N SER A 20 -3.09 6.15 5.08
CA SER A 20 -2.12 5.16 4.58
C SER A 20 -2.79 4.18 3.62
N ILE A 21 -1.98 3.58 2.75
CA ILE A 21 -2.37 2.39 1.99
C ILE A 21 -2.03 1.16 2.79
N VAL A 22 -2.99 0.24 2.92
CA VAL A 22 -2.82 -1.01 3.66
C VAL A 22 -3.09 -2.17 2.71
N MET A 23 -2.09 -3.03 2.54
CA MET A 23 -2.14 -4.21 1.69
C MET A 23 -2.24 -5.46 2.57
N ILE A 24 -3.33 -6.21 2.41
CA ILE A 24 -3.58 -7.45 3.16
C ILE A 24 -3.78 -8.60 2.17
N ARG A 25 -3.04 -9.71 2.37
CA ARG A 25 -3.28 -10.94 1.61
C ARG A 25 -4.34 -11.75 2.34
N HIS A 26 -5.48 -11.96 1.68
CA HIS A 26 -6.58 -12.77 2.23
C HIS A 26 -6.54 -14.21 1.70
N THR A 27 -6.04 -14.41 0.48
CA THR A 27 -5.94 -15.71 -0.17
C THR A 27 -4.59 -15.87 -0.87
N ALA A 28 -4.33 -17.08 -1.38
CA ALA A 28 -3.13 -17.39 -2.15
C ALA A 28 -2.96 -16.56 -3.42
N ASP A 29 -4.06 -15.98 -3.95
CA ASP A 29 -4.05 -15.33 -5.27
C ASP A 29 -4.30 -13.81 -5.21
N VAL A 30 -4.91 -13.32 -4.13
CA VAL A 30 -5.43 -11.93 -4.07
C VAL A 30 -4.89 -11.16 -2.87
N CYS A 31 -4.36 -9.98 -3.17
CA CYS A 31 -4.06 -8.94 -2.20
C CYS A 31 -5.15 -7.86 -2.27
N THR A 32 -5.80 -7.58 -1.15
CA THR A 32 -6.77 -6.48 -1.06
C THR A 32 -6.07 -5.23 -0.57
N VAL A 33 -6.32 -4.12 -1.27
CA VAL A 33 -5.77 -2.81 -0.99
C VAL A 33 -6.84 -1.96 -0.32
N TYR A 34 -6.49 -1.41 0.83
CA TYR A 34 -7.32 -0.52 1.63
C TYR A 34 -6.67 0.85 1.77
N ILE A 35 -7.48 1.83 2.17
CA ILE A 35 -7.06 3.16 2.57
C ILE A 35 -7.61 3.48 3.97
N GLY A 36 -6.77 3.98 4.87
CA GLY A 36 -7.15 4.35 6.23
C GLY A 36 -5.98 4.39 7.20
N ASP A 37 -6.28 4.38 8.51
CA ASP A 37 -5.29 4.26 9.57
C ASP A 37 -5.10 2.77 9.94
N PRO A 38 -3.90 2.19 9.73
CA PRO A 38 -3.64 0.80 10.09
C PRO A 38 -3.62 0.54 11.61
N ALA A 39 -3.57 1.57 12.45
CA ALA A 39 -3.69 1.44 13.91
C ALA A 39 -5.16 1.46 14.38
N GLY A 40 -6.08 1.85 13.50
CA GLY A 40 -7.52 1.87 13.78
C GLY A 40 -8.20 0.51 13.56
N PRO A 41 -9.50 0.42 13.86
CA PRO A 41 -10.33 -0.74 13.55
C PRO A 41 -10.32 -1.07 12.04
N LYS A 42 -10.34 -2.36 11.71
CA LYS A 42 -10.32 -2.82 10.31
C LYS A 42 -11.57 -2.43 9.53
N ASP A 43 -12.72 -2.33 10.17
CA ASP A 43 -13.97 -1.89 9.55
C ASP A 43 -13.95 -0.42 9.13
N GLU A 44 -13.05 0.39 9.70
CA GLU A 44 -12.76 1.75 9.25
C GLU A 44 -11.84 1.79 8.01
N LEU A 45 -11.12 0.70 7.71
CA LEU A 45 -10.33 0.59 6.48
C LEU A 45 -11.24 0.46 5.26
N LYS A 46 -11.19 1.46 4.38
CA LYS A 46 -11.96 1.43 3.14
C LYS A 46 -11.24 0.60 2.08
N ARG A 47 -11.83 -0.52 1.67
CA ARG A 47 -11.36 -1.30 0.50
C ARG A 47 -11.43 -0.43 -0.77
N ILE A 48 -10.32 -0.33 -1.50
CA ILE A 48 -10.25 0.45 -2.75
C ILE A 48 -9.92 -0.41 -3.97
N HIS A 49 -9.25 -1.55 -3.80
CA HIS A 49 -8.92 -2.44 -4.91
C HIS A 49 -8.64 -3.88 -4.44
N SER A 50 -8.64 -4.80 -5.39
CA SER A 50 -8.05 -6.13 -5.23
C SER A 50 -7.11 -6.37 -6.40
N ILE A 51 -5.85 -6.66 -6.10
CA ILE A 51 -4.80 -6.96 -7.07
C ILE A 51 -4.34 -8.40 -6.93
N SER A 52 -3.72 -8.95 -7.96
CA SER A 52 -3.07 -10.25 -7.86
C SER A 52 -1.89 -10.19 -6.87
N ASN A 53 -1.61 -11.29 -6.20
CA ASN A 53 -0.41 -11.41 -5.36
C ASN A 53 0.87 -11.17 -6.17
N LEU A 54 0.92 -11.57 -7.45
CA LEU A 54 2.05 -11.25 -8.33
C LEU A 54 2.29 -9.74 -8.47
N LEU A 55 1.24 -8.93 -8.61
CA LEU A 55 1.40 -7.48 -8.68
C LEU A 55 1.82 -6.91 -7.32
N ALA A 56 1.25 -7.43 -6.22
CA ALA A 56 1.66 -7.06 -4.88
C ALA A 56 3.14 -7.36 -4.60
N ASP A 57 3.62 -8.56 -4.97
CA ASP A 57 5.01 -8.97 -4.86
C ASP A 57 5.93 -8.04 -5.62
N LYS A 58 5.60 -7.71 -6.88
CA LYS A 58 6.39 -6.75 -7.67
C LYS A 58 6.44 -5.36 -7.06
N ILE A 59 5.37 -4.89 -6.40
CA ILE A 59 5.37 -3.63 -5.64
C ILE A 59 6.36 -3.71 -4.46
N LEU A 60 6.37 -4.84 -3.74
CA LEU A 60 7.29 -5.08 -2.64
C LEU A 60 8.74 -5.22 -3.10
N GLU A 61 8.99 -5.87 -4.23
CA GLU A 61 10.33 -5.99 -4.82
C GLU A 61 10.86 -4.63 -5.31
N SER A 62 9.97 -3.75 -5.79
CA SER A 62 10.31 -2.41 -6.27
C SER A 62 10.45 -1.37 -5.16
N THR A 63 10.28 -1.76 -3.89
CA THR A 63 10.35 -0.84 -2.74
C THR A 63 11.18 -1.45 -1.59
N SER A 64 11.63 -0.60 -0.67
CA SER A 64 12.43 -0.99 0.49
C SER A 64 11.62 -0.86 1.78
N SER A 65 11.98 -1.59 2.83
CA SER A 65 11.40 -1.37 4.17
C SER A 65 11.90 -0.03 4.71
N GLY A 66 11.07 0.69 5.45
CA GLY A 66 11.37 2.04 5.92
C GLY A 66 11.14 3.12 4.86
N ALA A 67 11.95 4.17 4.89
CA ALA A 67 11.78 5.33 4.02
C ALA A 67 12.13 4.99 2.56
N ASN A 68 11.26 5.40 1.65
CA ASN A 68 11.42 5.29 0.20
C ASN A 68 11.35 6.67 -0.43
N ARG A 69 12.17 6.87 -1.47
CA ARG A 69 12.12 8.02 -2.37
C ARG A 69 12.31 7.51 -3.79
N THR A 70 11.24 7.53 -4.57
CA THR A 70 11.23 6.95 -5.93
C THR A 70 10.68 7.97 -6.91
N GLU A 71 11.32 8.09 -8.08
CA GLU A 71 10.78 8.85 -9.20
C GLU A 71 9.92 7.93 -10.08
N ILE A 72 8.68 8.34 -10.33
CA ILE A 72 7.70 7.59 -11.11
C ILE A 72 7.07 8.58 -12.08
N ASN A 73 7.25 8.36 -13.39
CA ASN A 73 6.73 9.23 -14.45
C ASN A 73 7.07 10.72 -14.25
N GLY A 74 8.30 11.02 -13.82
CA GLY A 74 8.80 12.38 -13.59
C GLY A 74 8.36 13.02 -12.27
N GLN A 75 7.56 12.33 -11.45
CA GLN A 75 7.14 12.78 -10.13
C GLN A 75 7.89 12.02 -9.04
N THR A 76 8.43 12.76 -8.05
CA THR A 76 9.07 12.14 -6.87
C THR A 76 8.03 11.80 -5.81
N TYR A 77 7.96 10.53 -5.44
CA TYR A 77 7.15 10.04 -4.33
C TYR A 77 8.02 9.75 -3.11
N ARG A 78 7.56 10.20 -1.95
CA ARG A 78 8.16 9.89 -0.65
C ARG A 78 7.14 9.17 0.21
N PHE A 79 7.54 8.05 0.81
CA PHE A 79 6.67 7.26 1.66
C PHE A 79 7.48 6.35 2.57
N VAL A 80 6.86 5.85 3.63
CA VAL A 80 7.41 4.79 4.47
C VAL A 80 6.67 3.49 4.19
N ARG A 81 7.41 2.41 3.93
CA ARG A 81 6.87 1.05 3.92
C ARG A 81 7.14 0.38 5.25
N SER A 82 6.10 -0.11 5.92
CA SER A 82 6.23 -0.86 7.16
C SER A 82 5.36 -2.12 7.13
N PHE A 83 5.60 -3.00 8.09
CA PHE A 83 4.81 -4.20 8.33
C PHE A 83 4.09 -4.03 9.66
N THR A 84 2.82 -4.44 9.70
CA THR A 84 1.99 -4.42 10.90
C THR A 84 1.01 -5.60 10.88
N GLN A 85 0.20 -5.70 11.92
CA GLN A 85 -0.99 -6.54 11.93
C GLN A 85 -2.23 -5.65 12.00
N VAL A 86 -3.24 -5.98 11.19
CA VAL A 86 -4.57 -5.40 11.28
C VAL A 86 -5.50 -6.53 11.72
N GLU A 87 -5.99 -6.45 12.95
CA GLU A 87 -6.51 -7.61 13.67
C GLU A 87 -5.45 -8.73 13.67
N ASP A 88 -5.80 -9.93 13.19
CA ASP A 88 -4.89 -11.08 13.11
C ASP A 88 -4.26 -11.26 11.71
N LEU A 89 -4.43 -10.28 10.81
CA LEU A 89 -3.94 -10.35 9.44
C LEU A 89 -2.66 -9.54 9.27
N ALA A 90 -1.62 -10.17 8.73
CA ALA A 90 -0.40 -9.49 8.35
C ALA A 90 -0.68 -8.47 7.24
N ALA A 91 -0.22 -7.23 7.45
CA ALA A 91 -0.43 -6.12 6.55
C ALA A 91 0.88 -5.41 6.21
N VAL A 92 1.01 -5.00 4.95
CA VAL A 92 2.05 -4.05 4.52
C VAL A 92 1.42 -2.67 4.40
N VAL A 93 2.04 -1.68 5.02
CA VAL A 93 1.56 -0.31 5.03
C VAL A 93 2.50 0.55 4.18
N PHE A 94 1.91 1.40 3.35
CA PHE A 94 2.60 2.50 2.68
C PHE A 94 2.00 3.81 3.17
N LYS A 95 2.79 4.58 3.92
CA LYS A 95 2.40 5.88 4.44
C LYS A 95 3.09 6.98 3.62
N PRO A 96 2.35 7.77 2.83
CA PRO A 96 2.90 8.93 2.15
C PRO A 96 3.53 9.93 3.13
N ALA A 97 4.56 10.64 2.69
CA ALA A 97 5.28 11.67 3.46
C ALA A 97 5.13 13.05 2.85
#